data_AF-A0A0S8DZ22-F1
#
_entry.id   AF-A0A0S8DZ22-F1
#
_cell.length_a   1.000
_cell.length_b   1.000
_cell.length_c   1.000
_cell.angle_alpha   90.00
_cell.angle_beta   90.00
_cell.angle_gamma   90.00
#
_symmetry.space_group_name_H-M   'P 1'
#
loop_
_entity.id
_entity.type
_entity.pdbx_description
1 polymer ?
#
loop_
_entity_poly.entity_id
_entity_poly.type
_entity_poly.pdbx_seq_one_letter_code
_entity_poly.pdbx_strand_id
1 'polypeptide(L)'
;MIEHPNNTARHRIWLHCCIPLVLCMAIFIWIQCVSAAQARDDVVPYTVVDTAQVRCYSNDAEVEYPKTGADFFGQDAQYVGNEPAYEDNGDGTVTDLNTGLMWQGDPGEKMTFAQALAGASKCRLAGYTDWRLPTIK
;
A
#
# COMPACT_ATOMS: atom_id res chain seq x y z
N MET A 1 50.85 13.89 68.86
CA MET A 1 51.56 13.79 67.57
C MET A 1 50.54 14.06 66.49
N ILE A 2 50.77 15.14 65.75
CA ILE A 2 49.85 15.83 64.84
C ILE A 2 49.85 15.08 63.51
N GLU A 3 48.69 14.80 62.91
CA GLU A 3 48.53 14.87 61.45
C GLU A 3 47.11 15.36 61.11
N HIS A 4 47.04 16.59 60.57
CA HIS A 4 45.84 17.13 59.94
C HIS A 4 45.67 16.48 58.56
N PRO A 5 44.52 15.84 58.26
CA PRO A 5 44.31 15.25 56.94
C PRO A 5 44.14 16.32 55.86
N ASN A 6 44.99 16.19 54.84
CA ASN A 6 45.14 17.02 53.65
C ASN A 6 43.83 17.14 52.85
N ASN A 7 43.19 18.32 52.88
CA ASN A 7 41.90 18.59 52.21
C ASN A 7 42.03 18.73 50.67
N THR A 8 43.23 18.62 50.12
CA THR A 8 43.49 18.78 48.68
C THR A 8 43.11 17.54 47.86
N ALA A 9 43.01 16.36 48.48
CA ALA A 9 42.66 15.12 47.79
C ALA A 9 41.14 14.98 47.53
N ARG A 10 40.29 15.58 48.38
CA ARG A 10 38.82 15.46 48.28
C ARG A 10 38.24 16.22 47.09
N HIS A 11 38.88 17.31 46.66
CA HIS A 11 38.42 18.10 45.50
C HIS A 11 38.80 17.49 44.15
N ARG A 12 39.88 16.70 44.06
CA ARG A 12 40.30 16.06 42.79
C ARG A 12 39.51 14.78 42.51
N ILE A 13 39.04 14.08 43.54
CA ILE A 13 38.22 12.86 43.40
C ILE A 13 36.78 13.20 42.98
N TRP A 14 36.24 14.33 43.45
CA TRP A 14 34.90 14.79 43.07
C TRP A 14 34.78 15.27 41.61
N LEU A 15 35.85 15.75 40.99
CA LEU A 15 35.83 16.11 39.56
C LEU A 15 36.00 14.90 38.63
N HIS A 16 36.74 13.85 39.02
CA HIS A 16 36.98 12.70 38.13
C HIS A 16 35.91 11.60 38.17
N CYS A 17 34.98 11.64 39.14
CA CYS A 17 33.90 10.66 39.21
C CYS A 17 32.60 11.13 38.53
N CYS A 18 32.34 12.44 38.44
CA CYS A 18 31.11 12.98 37.85
C CYS A 18 31.20 13.25 36.34
N ILE A 19 32.39 13.48 35.80
CA ILE A 19 32.58 13.80 34.37
C ILE A 19 32.24 12.62 33.42
N PRO A 20 32.59 11.35 33.67
CA PRO A 20 32.24 10.28 32.73
C PRO A 20 30.73 9.93 32.73
N LEU A 21 30.01 10.28 33.80
CA LEU A 21 28.56 10.06 33.94
C LEU A 21 27.75 11.12 33.17
N VAL A 22 28.20 12.38 33.17
CA VAL A 22 27.58 13.46 32.39
C VAL A 22 27.89 13.33 30.90
N LEU A 23 29.09 12.83 30.53
CA LEU A 23 29.46 12.63 29.13
C LEU A 23 28.69 11.46 28.46
N CYS A 24 28.34 10.40 29.22
CA CYS A 24 27.48 9.32 28.71
C CYS A 24 26.04 9.79 28.47
N MET A 25 25.49 10.69 29.30
CA MET A 25 24.14 11.24 29.09
C MET A 25 24.03 12.15 27.85
N ALA A 26 25.09 12.87 27.49
CA ALA A 26 25.08 13.76 26.32
C ALA A 26 25.09 13.00 24.98
N ILE A 27 25.63 11.77 24.93
CA ILE A 27 25.67 10.94 23.72
C ILE A 27 24.30 10.31 23.42
N PHE A 28 23.45 10.10 24.44
CA PHE A 28 22.09 9.58 24.26
C PHE A 28 21.08 10.61 23.75
N ILE A 29 21.39 11.91 23.81
CA ILE A 29 20.50 12.98 23.32
C ILE A 29 20.70 13.24 21.81
N TRP A 30 21.83 12.79 21.23
CA TRP A 30 22.13 12.96 19.79
C TRP A 30 21.73 11.76 18.90
N ILE A 31 21.14 10.70 19.47
CA ILE A 31 20.67 9.52 18.72
C ILE A 31 19.15 9.56 18.49
N GLN A 32 18.43 10.53 19.04
CA GLN A 32 16.95 10.59 18.98
C GLN A 32 16.38 11.27 17.72
N CYS A 33 17.19 11.53 16.70
CA CYS A 33 16.68 12.03 15.41
C CYS A 33 17.00 11.06 14.26
N VAL A 34 16.73 9.78 14.47
CA VAL A 34 16.38 8.92 13.35
C VAL A 34 14.88 9.04 13.20
N SER A 35 14.42 9.99 12.37
CA SER A 35 13.04 9.97 11.90
C SER A 35 12.80 8.61 11.26
N ALA A 36 11.99 7.77 11.89
CA ALA A 36 11.35 6.69 11.17
C ALA A 36 10.57 7.37 10.04
N ALA A 37 10.98 7.14 8.79
CA ALA A 37 10.13 7.46 7.66
C ALA A 37 8.86 6.63 7.86
N GLN A 38 7.79 7.28 8.33
CA GLN A 38 6.49 6.65 8.40
C GLN A 38 6.15 6.23 6.97
N ALA A 39 6.01 4.93 6.74
CA ALA A 39 5.40 4.44 5.52
C ALA A 39 4.06 5.17 5.38
N ARG A 40 3.88 5.89 4.27
CA ARG A 40 2.57 6.44 3.95
C ARG A 40 1.68 5.26 3.60
N ASP A 41 0.62 5.05 4.36
CA ASP A 41 -0.56 4.38 3.81
C ASP A 41 -1.10 5.36 2.77
N ASP A 42 -0.71 5.15 1.50
CA ASP A 42 -1.32 5.86 0.39
C ASP A 42 -2.77 5.39 0.30
N VAL A 43 -3.66 6.12 0.98
CA VAL A 43 -5.11 5.91 0.84
C VAL A 43 -5.48 6.28 -0.59
N VAL A 44 -5.53 5.27 -1.46
CA VAL A 44 -6.01 5.45 -2.83
C VAL A 44 -7.50 5.85 -2.78
N PRO A 45 -7.93 6.88 -3.52
CA PRO A 45 -9.29 7.41 -3.42
C PRO A 45 -10.34 6.52 -4.13
N TYR A 46 -9.98 5.28 -4.46
CA TYR A 46 -10.79 4.37 -5.24
C TYR A 46 -10.70 2.94 -4.69
N THR A 47 -11.75 2.17 -4.94
CA THR A 47 -11.77 0.74 -4.64
C THR A 47 -10.95 -0.04 -5.68
N VAL A 48 -10.07 -0.91 -5.20
CA VAL A 48 -9.43 -1.97 -6.00
C VAL A 48 -10.25 -3.24 -5.79
N VAL A 49 -10.72 -3.81 -6.90
CA VAL A 49 -11.51 -5.04 -6.94
C VAL A 49 -10.57 -6.18 -7.32
N ASP A 50 -10.74 -7.33 -6.68
CA ASP A 50 -9.93 -8.51 -6.93
C ASP A 50 -10.27 -9.14 -8.28
N THR A 51 -9.40 -10.00 -8.77
CA THR A 51 -9.62 -10.67 -10.06
C THR A 51 -10.53 -11.91 -9.96
N ALA A 52 -11.02 -12.21 -8.75
CA ALA A 52 -11.63 -13.49 -8.37
C ALA A 52 -10.71 -14.71 -8.62
N GLN A 53 -9.40 -14.49 -8.77
CA GLN A 53 -8.45 -15.58 -8.84
C GLN A 53 -8.29 -16.17 -7.44
N VAL A 54 -8.79 -17.39 -7.21
CA VAL A 54 -8.71 -18.09 -5.92
C VAL A 54 -7.71 -19.26 -5.91
N ARG A 55 -6.87 -19.35 -6.94
CA ARG A 55 -5.89 -20.44 -7.12
C ARG A 55 -4.53 -19.88 -7.51
N CYS A 56 -3.47 -20.52 -7.06
CA CYS A 56 -2.10 -20.17 -7.41
C CYS A 56 -1.57 -21.08 -8.52
N TYR A 57 -0.73 -20.54 -9.40
CA TYR A 57 -0.13 -21.28 -10.51
C TYR A 57 1.40 -21.13 -10.53
N SER A 58 2.09 -22.18 -10.98
CA SER A 58 3.47 -22.14 -11.46
C SER A 58 3.50 -21.76 -12.95
N ASN A 59 4.61 -22.02 -13.63
CA ASN A 59 4.71 -21.85 -15.08
C ASN A 59 3.81 -22.81 -15.89
N ASP A 60 3.36 -23.91 -15.27
CA ASP A 60 2.80 -25.07 -15.99
C ASP A 60 1.70 -25.83 -15.23
N ALA A 61 1.45 -25.52 -13.95
CA ALA A 61 0.45 -26.22 -13.15
C ALA A 61 -0.18 -25.31 -12.08
N GLU A 62 -1.34 -25.73 -11.58
CA GLU A 62 -1.89 -25.20 -10.32
C GLU A 62 -1.08 -25.72 -9.14
N VAL A 63 -0.86 -24.88 -8.12
CA VAL A 63 -0.03 -25.19 -6.95
C VAL A 63 -0.73 -24.78 -5.65
N GLU A 64 -0.30 -25.36 -4.54
CA GLU A 64 -0.66 -24.86 -3.21
C GLU A 64 -0.14 -23.41 -3.03
N TYR A 65 -0.81 -22.65 -2.16
CA TYR A 65 -0.47 -21.26 -1.84
C TYR A 65 1.01 -21.14 -1.43
N PRO A 66 1.85 -20.46 -2.24
CA PRO A 66 3.28 -20.36 -1.96
C PRO A 66 3.53 -19.63 -0.65
N LYS A 67 4.57 -20.04 0.09
CA LYS A 67 4.98 -19.34 1.31
C LYS A 67 5.73 -18.05 0.96
N THR A 68 5.73 -17.09 1.88
CA THR A 68 6.50 -15.84 1.72
C THR A 68 7.96 -16.12 1.38
N GLY A 69 8.44 -15.51 0.29
CA GLY A 69 9.81 -15.66 -0.21
C GLY A 69 10.05 -16.87 -1.10
N ALA A 70 9.05 -17.73 -1.33
CA ALA A 70 9.12 -18.78 -2.33
C ALA A 70 8.86 -18.24 -3.74
N ASP A 71 9.24 -19.01 -4.77
CA ASP A 71 8.85 -18.73 -6.14
C ASP A 71 7.32 -18.69 -6.26
N PHE A 72 6.82 -17.84 -7.16
CA PHE A 72 5.39 -17.63 -7.42
C PHE A 72 4.58 -17.08 -6.21
N PHE A 73 5.23 -16.67 -5.12
CA PHE A 73 4.60 -15.94 -4.03
C PHE A 73 4.15 -14.54 -4.47
N GLY A 74 2.99 -14.10 -3.97
CA GLY A 74 2.42 -12.79 -4.22
C GLY A 74 1.42 -12.75 -5.38
N GLN A 75 0.82 -13.88 -5.72
CA GLN A 75 -0.33 -13.93 -6.64
C GLN A 75 -1.59 -13.36 -5.99
N ASP A 76 -2.53 -12.87 -6.80
CA ASP A 76 -3.80 -12.27 -6.35
C ASP A 76 -4.53 -13.17 -5.34
N ALA A 77 -4.60 -14.48 -5.65
CA ALA A 77 -5.23 -15.50 -4.80
C ALA A 77 -4.73 -15.56 -3.35
N GLN A 78 -3.54 -15.02 -3.06
CA GLN A 78 -2.94 -15.02 -1.73
C GLN A 78 -3.35 -13.81 -0.88
N TYR A 79 -4.06 -12.85 -1.46
CA TYR A 79 -4.53 -11.66 -0.79
C TYR A 79 -6.05 -11.72 -0.62
N VAL A 80 -6.52 -11.09 0.45
CA VAL A 80 -7.95 -10.86 0.66
C VAL A 80 -8.24 -9.43 0.25
N GLY A 81 -8.99 -9.24 -0.81
CA GLY A 81 -9.50 -7.93 -1.21
C GLY A 81 -11.00 -7.97 -1.47
N ASN A 82 -11.45 -7.12 -2.39
CA ASN A 82 -12.88 -6.95 -2.64
C ASN A 82 -13.30 -7.90 -3.77
N GLU A 83 -14.05 -8.94 -3.41
CA GLU A 83 -14.63 -9.87 -4.39
C GLU A 83 -15.49 -9.12 -5.42
N PRO A 84 -15.39 -9.46 -6.73
CA PRO A 84 -16.21 -8.84 -7.75
C PRO A 84 -17.71 -8.97 -7.48
N ALA A 85 -18.42 -7.84 -7.56
CA ALA A 85 -19.86 -7.76 -7.36
C ALA A 85 -20.49 -6.94 -8.49
N TYR A 86 -21.35 -7.58 -9.29
CA TYR A 86 -21.97 -6.98 -10.47
C TYR A 86 -23.48 -7.14 -10.46
N GLU A 87 -24.19 -6.12 -10.91
CA GLU A 87 -25.65 -6.12 -11.12
C GLU A 87 -25.95 -5.86 -12.61
N ASP A 88 -26.71 -6.76 -13.24
CA ASP A 88 -27.28 -6.52 -14.58
C ASP A 88 -28.52 -5.63 -14.42
N ASN A 89 -28.51 -4.46 -15.07
CA ASN A 89 -29.58 -3.49 -14.99
C ASN A 89 -30.77 -3.83 -15.92
N GLY A 90 -30.63 -4.82 -16.81
CA GLY A 90 -31.68 -5.25 -17.75
C GLY A 90 -31.91 -4.30 -18.93
N ASP A 91 -31.07 -3.28 -19.09
CA ASP A 91 -31.14 -2.27 -20.15
C ASP A 91 -29.90 -2.27 -21.08
N GLY A 92 -29.10 -3.34 -20.97
CA GLY A 92 -27.83 -3.50 -21.68
C GLY A 92 -26.62 -2.94 -20.91
N THR A 93 -26.81 -2.47 -19.68
CA THR A 93 -25.72 -2.02 -18.80
C THR A 93 -25.53 -2.93 -17.58
N VAL A 94 -24.32 -2.92 -17.03
CA VAL A 94 -23.92 -3.68 -15.84
C VAL A 94 -23.29 -2.72 -14.83
N THR A 95 -23.76 -2.73 -13.59
CA THR A 95 -23.21 -1.92 -12.49
C THR A 95 -22.17 -2.74 -11.72
N ASP A 96 -20.96 -2.19 -11.55
CA ASP A 96 -19.97 -2.68 -10.59
C ASP A 96 -20.29 -2.09 -9.20
N LEU A 97 -20.72 -2.94 -8.28
CA LEU A 97 -21.17 -2.55 -6.95
C LEU A 97 -20.03 -2.13 -6.03
N ASN A 98 -18.78 -2.48 -6.34
CA ASN A 98 -17.60 -2.11 -5.56
C ASN A 98 -17.07 -0.72 -5.94
N THR A 99 -17.13 -0.37 -7.23
CA THR A 99 -16.60 0.89 -7.74
C THR A 99 -17.68 1.94 -8.03
N GLY A 100 -18.94 1.53 -8.13
CA GLY A 100 -20.06 2.37 -8.57
C GLY A 100 -20.01 2.73 -10.06
N LEU A 101 -19.09 2.14 -10.84
CA LEU A 101 -19.02 2.34 -12.27
C LEU A 101 -20.06 1.49 -13.00
N MET A 102 -20.60 2.02 -14.09
CA MET A 102 -21.52 1.32 -14.98
C MET A 102 -20.83 1.02 -16.31
N TRP A 103 -21.05 -0.18 -16.82
CA TRP A 103 -20.40 -0.73 -18.00
C TRP A 103 -21.45 -1.10 -19.05
N GLN A 104 -21.04 -1.04 -20.32
CA GLN A 104 -21.81 -1.64 -21.42
C GLN A 104 -21.67 -3.16 -21.34
N GLY A 105 -22.79 -3.89 -21.31
CA GLY A 105 -22.79 -5.36 -21.20
C GLY A 105 -22.27 -6.05 -22.46
N ASP A 106 -22.62 -5.53 -23.64
CA ASP A 106 -22.13 -6.00 -24.93
C ASP A 106 -21.58 -4.82 -25.76
N PRO A 107 -20.25 -4.73 -25.97
CA PRO A 107 -19.64 -3.68 -26.79
C PRO A 107 -19.85 -3.87 -28.30
N GLY A 108 -20.39 -5.01 -28.75
CA GLY A 108 -20.64 -5.33 -30.14
C GLY A 108 -19.37 -5.73 -30.91
N GLU A 109 -19.31 -5.33 -32.19
CA GLU A 109 -18.22 -5.68 -33.10
C GLU A 109 -16.85 -5.17 -32.62
N LYS A 110 -15.79 -5.91 -32.96
CA LYS A 110 -14.42 -5.52 -32.62
C LYS A 110 -14.06 -4.19 -33.26
N MET A 111 -13.47 -3.31 -32.46
CA MET A 111 -13.01 -1.99 -32.89
C MET A 111 -11.54 -1.79 -32.55
N THR A 112 -10.87 -0.95 -33.34
CA THR A 112 -9.59 -0.36 -32.92
C THR A 112 -9.79 0.58 -31.75
N PHE A 113 -8.74 0.82 -30.96
CA PHE A 113 -8.79 1.79 -29.86
C PHE A 113 -9.29 3.17 -30.32
N ALA A 114 -8.81 3.67 -31.47
CA ALA A 114 -9.21 4.96 -32.01
C ALA A 114 -10.71 5.01 -32.37
N GLN A 115 -11.25 3.93 -32.95
CA GLN A 115 -12.68 3.81 -33.24
C GLN A 115 -13.51 3.78 -31.96
N ALA A 116 -13.09 3.00 -30.96
CA ALA A 116 -13.77 2.89 -29.68
C ALA A 116 -13.77 4.23 -28.92
N LEU A 117 -12.65 4.96 -28.94
CA LEU A 117 -12.54 6.29 -28.32
C LEU A 117 -13.49 7.29 -28.98
N ALA A 118 -13.53 7.31 -30.32
CA ALA A 118 -14.46 8.17 -31.06
C ALA A 118 -15.93 7.75 -30.86
N GLY A 119 -16.19 6.47 -30.63
CA GLY A 119 -17.51 5.89 -30.38
C GLY A 119 -18.06 6.21 -28.99
N ALA A 120 -17.22 6.18 -27.95
CA ALA A 120 -17.64 6.35 -26.56
C ALA A 120 -18.44 7.66 -26.35
N SER A 121 -17.93 8.81 -26.83
CA SER A 121 -18.62 10.11 -26.73
C SER A 121 -19.98 10.17 -27.46
N LYS A 122 -20.21 9.28 -28.42
CA LYS A 122 -21.46 9.16 -29.19
C LYS A 122 -22.39 8.10 -28.64
N CYS A 123 -21.93 7.27 -27.69
CA CYS A 123 -22.75 6.23 -27.09
C CYS A 123 -23.92 6.84 -26.32
N ARG A 124 -25.10 6.25 -26.49
CA ARG A 124 -26.36 6.66 -25.83
C ARG A 124 -27.08 5.48 -25.19
N LEU A 125 -26.34 4.40 -24.90
CA LEU A 125 -26.89 3.20 -24.28
C LEU A 125 -27.55 3.56 -22.93
N ALA A 126 -28.72 2.96 -22.69
CA ALA A 126 -29.57 3.24 -21.53
C ALA A 126 -29.88 4.75 -21.29
N GLY A 127 -29.77 5.59 -22.33
CA GLY A 127 -30.04 7.03 -22.24
C GLY A 127 -28.90 7.89 -21.67
N TYR A 128 -27.76 7.29 -21.29
CA TYR A 128 -26.61 8.02 -20.74
C TYR A 128 -25.74 8.65 -21.81
N THR A 129 -25.10 9.78 -21.50
CA THR A 129 -24.29 10.56 -22.46
C THR A 129 -22.82 10.71 -22.07
N ASP A 130 -22.44 10.22 -20.90
CA ASP A 130 -21.14 10.36 -20.25
C ASP A 130 -20.25 9.10 -20.37
N TRP A 131 -20.58 8.24 -21.34
CA TRP A 131 -19.80 7.07 -21.70
C TRP A 131 -18.36 7.45 -22.09
N ARG A 132 -17.40 6.71 -21.55
CA ARG A 132 -15.97 6.84 -21.80
C ARG A 132 -15.31 5.47 -21.83
N LEU A 133 -14.13 5.38 -22.45
CA LEU A 133 -13.30 4.19 -22.29
C LEU A 133 -12.71 4.12 -20.88
N PRO A 134 -12.49 2.91 -20.33
CA PRO A 134 -11.77 2.75 -19.07
C PRO A 134 -10.38 3.37 -19.11
N THR A 135 -9.99 3.97 -17.98
CA THR A 135 -8.66 4.55 -17.74
C THR A 135 -7.91 3.72 -16.71
N ILE A 136 -6.57 3.76 -16.76
CA ILE A 136 -5.72 3.19 -15.72
C ILE A 136 -5.90 4.00 -14.43
N LYS A 137 -5.94 3.30 -13.28
CA LYS A 137 -6.02 3.91 -11.95
C LYS A 137 -4.63 4.10 -11.32
#